data_AF-A0A7K0RZZ2-F1
#
_entry.id   AF-A0A7K0RZZ2-F1
#
_cell.length_a   1.000
_cell.length_b   1.000
_cell.length_c   1.000
_cell.angle_alpha   90.00
_cell.angle_beta   90.00
_cell.angle_gamma   90.00
#
_symmetry.space_group_name_H-M   'P 1'
#
loop_
_entity.id
_entity.type
_entity.pdbx_description
1 polymer ?
#
loop_
_entity_poly.entity_id
_entity_poly.type
_entity_poly.pdbx_seq_one_letter_code
_entity_poly.pdbx_strand_id
1 'polypeptide(L)'
;MALFFINTKTGQIATAAGLEADGVCSREDQPPAPWHRIRGSSDATTMWYSVMRRPEKEIFLGSLVFRHSDHHRLLAEQGWEEIPIDEIRGGSAARGGPHF
;
A
#
# COMPACT_ATOMS: atom_id res chain seq x y z
N MET A 1 6.03 -7.21 -11.97
CA MET A 1 4.58 -7.22 -11.66
C MET A 1 4.39 -7.19 -10.16
N ALA A 2 3.82 -6.11 -9.63
CA ALA A 2 3.71 -5.90 -8.19
C ALA A 2 2.26 -6.04 -7.74
N LEU A 3 2.04 -6.84 -6.70
CA LEU A 3 0.77 -6.91 -5.98
C LEU A 3 0.92 -6.10 -4.69
N PHE A 4 -0.05 -5.24 -4.41
CA PHE A 4 -0.08 -4.40 -3.21
C PHE A 4 -1.19 -4.87 -2.27
N PHE A 5 -0.90 -4.81 -0.98
CA PHE A 5 -1.80 -5.18 0.10
C PHE A 5 -1.84 -4.07 1.13
N ILE A 6 -2.99 -3.91 1.76
CA ILE A 6 -3.21 -2.98 2.87
C ILE A 6 -3.66 -3.76 4.10
N ASN A 7 -3.04 -3.48 5.24
CA ASN A 7 -3.53 -3.90 6.54
C ASN A 7 -4.67 -2.97 6.93
N THR A 8 -5.90 -3.47 6.95
CA THR A 8 -7.09 -2.64 7.19
C THR A 8 -7.18 -2.11 8.62
N LYS A 9 -6.40 -2.64 9.57
CA LYS A 9 -6.39 -2.14 10.95
C LYS A 9 -5.33 -1.07 11.19
N THR A 10 -4.15 -1.20 10.59
CA THR A 10 -3.02 -0.29 10.82
C THR A 10 -2.80 0.71 9.68
N GLY A 11 -3.39 0.45 8.52
CA GLY A 11 -3.16 1.23 7.31
C GLY A 11 -1.80 0.97 6.67
N GLN A 12 -1.04 -0.01 7.16
CA GLN A 12 0.25 -0.38 6.55
C GLN A 12 0.03 -0.94 5.15
N ILE A 13 0.95 -0.63 4.24
CA ILE A 13 0.93 -1.13 2.87
C ILE A 13 2.19 -1.95 2.64
N ALA A 14 2.02 -3.10 1.98
CA ALA A 14 3.13 -3.97 1.63
C ALA A 14 2.95 -4.52 0.21
N THR A 15 4.08 -4.84 -0.44
CA THR A 15 4.05 -5.68 -1.64
C THR A 15 3.97 -7.17 -1.26
N ALA A 16 3.56 -8.04 -2.20
CA ALA A 16 3.66 -9.50 -2.00
C ALA A 16 5.06 -9.95 -1.53
N ALA A 17 6.11 -9.40 -2.16
CA ALA A 17 7.49 -9.71 -1.79
C ALA A 17 7.87 -9.21 -0.39
N GLY A 18 7.32 -8.07 0.04
CA GLY A 18 7.49 -7.56 1.40
C GLY A 18 6.81 -8.47 2.43
N LEU A 19 5.58 -8.90 2.19
CA LEU A 19 4.87 -9.83 3.08
C LEU A 19 5.58 -11.19 3.19
N GLU A 20 6.14 -11.69 2.09
CA GLU A 20 6.95 -12.92 2.08
C GLU A 20 8.24 -12.74 2.90
N ALA A 21 8.94 -11.61 2.71
CA ALA A 21 10.15 -11.29 3.46
C ALA A 21 9.88 -11.13 4.98
N ASP A 22 8.73 -10.58 5.35
CA ASP A 22 8.26 -10.46 6.73
C ASP A 22 7.67 -11.78 7.28
N GLY A 23 7.61 -12.86 6.47
CA GLY A 23 7.10 -14.18 6.87
C GLY A 23 5.58 -14.21 7.11
N VAL A 24 4.83 -13.24 6.59
CA VAL A 24 3.38 -13.10 6.79
C VAL A 24 2.59 -14.07 5.91
N CYS A 25 2.99 -14.24 4.65
CA CYS A 25 2.43 -15.25 3.75
C CYS A 25 3.40 -15.55 2.60
N SER A 26 3.27 -16.72 1.97
CA SER A 26 3.94 -17.00 0.70
C SER A 26 3.35 -16.13 -0.40
N ARG A 27 4.12 -15.81 -1.44
CA ARG A 27 3.63 -15.02 -2.60
C ARG A 27 2.41 -15.64 -3.33
N GLU A 28 2.24 -16.95 -3.25
CA GLU A 28 1.13 -17.69 -3.87
C GLU A 28 -0.10 -17.80 -2.96
N ASP A 29 0.08 -17.58 -1.66
CA ASP A 29 -0.99 -17.61 -0.67
C ASP A 29 -1.67 -16.24 -0.56
N GLN A 30 -2.98 -16.25 -0.35
CA GLN A 30 -3.69 -15.04 0.00
C GLN A 30 -3.34 -14.66 1.45
N PRO A 31 -2.83 -13.44 1.71
CA PRO A 31 -2.45 -13.07 3.05
C PRO A 31 -3.66 -13.10 3.99
N PRO A 32 -3.48 -13.54 5.25
CA PRO A 32 -4.57 -13.62 6.21
C PRO A 32 -5.06 -12.22 6.60
N ALA A 33 -6.30 -12.14 7.08
CA ALA A 33 -6.80 -10.91 7.70
C ALA A 33 -5.82 -10.44 8.79
N PRO A 34 -5.58 -9.13 8.95
CA PRO A 34 -6.31 -8.00 8.34
C PRO A 34 -5.71 -7.50 7.01
N TRP A 35 -4.90 -8.30 6.30
CA TRP A 35 -4.34 -7.89 5.01
C TRP A 35 -5.35 -8.11 3.87
N HIS A 36 -5.59 -7.05 3.11
CA HIS A 36 -6.47 -7.08 1.94
C HIS A 36 -5.72 -6.62 0.70
N ARG A 37 -5.94 -7.31 -0.41
CA ARG A 37 -5.35 -6.94 -1.70
C ARG A 37 -5.96 -5.64 -2.21
N ILE A 38 -5.10 -4.68 -2.57
CA ILE A 38 -5.53 -3.48 -3.29
C ILE A 38 -5.82 -3.90 -4.73
N ARG A 39 -7.06 -3.65 -5.20
CA ARG A 39 -7.44 -3.95 -6.58
C ARG A 39 -6.70 -3.00 -7.53
N GLY A 40 -6.01 -3.56 -8.50
CA GLY A 40 -5.25 -2.83 -9.51
C GLY A 40 -4.68 -3.79 -10.54
N SER A 41 -4.16 -3.25 -11.63
CA SER A 41 -3.49 -4.05 -12.67
C SER A 41 -2.28 -4.75 -12.06
N SER A 42 -2.10 -6.05 -12.34
CA SER A 42 -0.90 -6.80 -11.94
C SER A 42 0.38 -6.28 -12.60
N ASP A 43 0.23 -5.53 -13.71
CA ASP A 43 1.32 -4.83 -14.39
C ASP A 43 1.62 -3.45 -13.80
N ALA A 44 0.96 -3.06 -12.71
CA ALA A 44 1.23 -1.79 -12.09
C ALA A 44 2.67 -1.71 -11.57
N THR A 45 3.39 -0.70 -12.05
CA THR A 45 4.69 -0.28 -11.50
C THR A 45 4.50 1.00 -10.71
N THR A 46 5.21 1.12 -9.58
CA THR A 46 5.22 2.36 -8.77
C THR A 46 5.82 3.56 -9.50
N MET A 47 6.36 3.36 -10.70
CA MET A 47 6.76 4.43 -11.61
C MET A 47 5.55 5.20 -12.19
N TRP A 48 4.46 4.49 -12.49
CA TRP A 48 3.27 5.07 -13.15
C TRP A 48 2.03 5.07 -12.27
N TYR A 49 2.03 4.28 -11.19
CA TYR A 49 0.93 4.21 -10.24
C TYR A 49 1.34 4.72 -8.86
N SER A 50 0.43 5.45 -8.23
CA SER A 50 0.45 5.81 -6.82
C SER A 50 -0.45 4.85 -6.05
N VAL A 51 0.06 4.35 -4.93
CA VAL A 51 -0.78 3.67 -3.94
C VAL A 51 -1.34 4.73 -3.02
N MET A 52 -2.65 4.79 -2.90
CA MET A 52 -3.34 5.74 -2.05
C MET A 52 -4.04 5.02 -0.91
N ARG A 53 -4.07 5.66 0.25
CA ARG A 53 -4.74 5.17 1.46
C ARG A 53 -5.72 6.22 1.97
N ARG A 54 -6.85 5.77 2.49
CA ARG A 54 -7.75 6.65 3.26
C ARG A 54 -8.28 5.92 4.50
N PRO A 55 -8.20 6.53 5.69
CA PRO A 55 -8.90 6.03 6.85
C PRO A 55 -10.42 6.22 6.67
N GLU A 56 -11.20 5.18 6.94
CA GLU A 56 -12.65 5.23 6.93
C GLU A 56 -13.18 4.52 8.18
N LYS A 57 -13.70 5.31 9.13
CA LYS A 57 -14.16 4.84 10.45
C LYS A 57 -13.07 4.04 11.17
N GLU A 58 -13.23 2.71 11.24
CA GLU A 58 -12.35 1.77 11.96
C GLU A 58 -11.44 0.97 11.01
N ILE A 59 -11.47 1.26 9.71
CA ILE A 59 -10.69 0.56 8.70
C ILE A 59 -9.89 1.50 7.81
N PHE A 60 -8.84 0.97 7.21
CA PHE A 60 -8.09 1.65 6.15
C PHE A 60 -8.43 1.07 4.78
N LEU A 61 -8.76 1.94 3.84
CA LEU A 61 -8.98 1.61 2.43
C LEU A 61 -7.73 1.89 1.62
N GLY A 62 -7.45 1.02 0.65
CA GLY A 62 -6.32 1.16 -0.27
C GLY A 62 -6.81 1.21 -1.72
N SER A 63 -6.19 2.06 -2.53
CA SER A 63 -6.47 2.20 -3.96
C SER A 63 -5.18 2.34 -4.76
N LEU A 64 -5.20 1.94 -6.02
CA LEU A 64 -4.08 2.06 -6.95
C LEU A 64 -4.51 2.92 -8.13
N VAL A 65 -3.87 4.07 -8.31
CA VAL A 65 -4.27 5.06 -9.32
C VAL A 65 -3.06 5.55 -10.10
N PHE A 66 -3.26 5.88 -11.38
CA PHE A 66 -2.20 6.46 -12.19
C PHE A 66 -1.73 7.81 -11.63
N ARG A 67 -0.41 7.98 -11.53
CA ARG A 67 0.21 9.24 -11.11
C ARG A 67 -0.17 10.36 -12.08
N HIS A 68 -0.29 11.58 -11.55
CA HIS A 68 -0.56 12.78 -12.35
C HIS A 68 -1.84 12.71 -13.22
N SER A 69 -2.77 11.82 -12.89
CA SER A 69 -4.09 11.76 -13.52
C SER A 69 -5.08 12.65 -12.77
N ASP A 70 -6.14 13.10 -13.43
CA ASP A 70 -7.24 13.80 -12.76
C ASP A 70 -7.88 12.95 -11.65
N HIS A 71 -7.86 11.62 -11.80
CA HIS A 71 -8.36 10.71 -10.77
C HIS A 71 -7.48 10.74 -9.51
N HIS A 72 -6.16 10.82 -9.64
CA HIS A 72 -5.25 10.96 -8.50
C HIS A 72 -5.52 12.27 -7.75
N ARG A 73 -5.67 13.39 -8.48
CA ARG A 73 -6.02 14.69 -7.90
C ARG A 73 -7.36 14.66 -7.17
N LEU A 74 -8.38 14.08 -7.80
CA LEU A 74 -9.71 13.92 -7.19
C LEU A 74 -9.66 13.12 -5.89
N LEU A 75 -8.88 12.03 -5.83
CA LEU A 75 -8.74 11.25 -4.60
C LEU A 75 -7.98 12.04 -3.52
N ALA A 76 -6.94 12.78 -3.87
CA ALA A 76 -6.23 13.64 -2.93
C ALA A 76 -7.18 14.70 -2.31
N GLU A 77 -8.03 15.32 -3.14
CA GLU A 77 -9.07 16.27 -2.69
C GLU A 77 -10.12 15.61 -1.77
N GLN A 78 -10.40 14.31 -1.97
CA GLN A 78 -11.28 13.51 -1.12
C GLN A 78 -10.60 12.97 0.16
N GLY A 79 -9.41 13.46 0.49
CA GLY A 79 -8.67 13.08 1.69
C GLY A 79 -7.96 11.73 1.60
N TRP A 80 -7.67 11.24 0.39
CA TRP A 80 -6.78 10.12 0.20
C TRP A 80 -5.32 10.58 0.25
N GLU A 81 -4.51 9.86 1.01
CA GLU A 81 -3.09 10.09 1.17
C GLU A 81 -2.31 9.21 0.19
N GLU A 82 -1.36 9.78 -0.53
CA GLU A 82 -0.42 9.00 -1.33
C GLU A 82 0.66 8.42 -0.44
N ILE A 83 0.88 7.10 -0.55
CA ILE A 83 1.91 6.39 0.22
C ILE A 83 3.21 6.36 -0.59
N PRO A 84 4.32 6.87 -0.03
CA PRO A 84 5.61 6.86 -0.72
C PRO A 84 6.15 5.43 -0.85
N ILE A 85 6.96 5.20 -1.89
CA ILE A 85 7.47 3.85 -2.23
C ILE A 85 8.31 3.25 -1.09
N ASP A 86 8.98 4.09 -0.32
CA ASP A 86 9.80 3.66 0.82
C ASP A 86 8.94 2.98 1.90
N GLU A 87 7.74 3.50 2.17
CA GLU A 87 6.78 2.93 3.13
C GLU A 87 6.11 1.64 2.63
N ILE A 88 6.11 1.40 1.32
CA ILE A 88 5.48 0.21 0.70
C ILE A 88 6.38 -1.03 0.81
N ARG A 89 7.69 -0.86 0.99
CA ARG A 89 8.68 -1.95 0.87
C ARG A 89 8.88 -2.80 2.12
N GLY A 90 8.32 -2.47 3.27
CA GLY A 90 8.48 -3.32 4.45
C GLY A 90 7.50 -2.97 5.55
N GLY A 91 6.81 -3.98 6.07
CA GLY A 91 5.83 -3.88 7.16
C GLY A 91 6.43 -3.50 8.52
N SER A 92 7.56 -2.81 8.55
CA SER A 92 8.17 -2.24 9.75
C SER A 92 8.07 -0.73 9.65
N ALA A 93 7.07 -0.19 10.35
CA ALA A 93 6.96 1.24 10.60
C ALA A 93 8.32 1.85 10.96
N ALA A 94 8.59 3.02 10.40
CA ALA A 94 9.37 4.08 11.05
C ALA A 94 10.56 3.59 11.90
N ARG A 95 11.66 3.18 11.25
CA ARG A 95 12.99 3.42 11.86
C ARG A 95 13.48 4.81 11.49
N GLY A 96 12.67 5.79 11.87
CA GLY A 96 13.16 7.13 12.17
C GLY A 96 13.83 7.09 13.53
N GLY A 97 15.16 6.90 13.53
CA GLY A 97 16.03 7.27 14.64
C GLY A 97 17.14 8.14 14.05
N PRO A 98 17.49 9.28 14.66
CA PRO A 98 18.45 10.21 14.09
C PRO A 98 19.82 9.53 14.01
N HIS A 99 20.41 9.54 12.82
CA HIS A 99 21.84 9.32 12.68
C HIS A 99 22.53 10.59 13.21
N PHE A 100 23.17 10.47 14.38
CA PHE A 100 24.17 11.42 14.86
C PHE A 100 25.38 11.46 13.93
#